data_AF-A0A8T3NI34-F1
#
_entry.id   AF-A0A8T3NI34-F1
#
_cell.length_a   1.000
_cell.length_b   1.000
_cell.length_c   1.000
_cell.angle_alpha   90.00
_cell.angle_beta   90.00
_cell.angle_gamma   90.00
#
_symmetry.space_group_name_H-M   'P 1'
#
loop_
_entity.id
_entity.type
_entity.pdbx_description
1 polymer ?
#
loop_
_entity_poly.entity_id
_entity_poly.type
_entity_poly.pdbx_seq_one_letter_code
_entity_poly.pdbx_strand_id
1 'polypeptide(L)'
;MTPDDYFERIGSLIETGRFEEALALAEAHGRDVTPNLRPEQSFELSNLLELAQRAVDYPEALQSVSSGGKSRRPASLPARQSATRT
;
A
#
# COMPACT_ATOMS: atom_id res chain seq x y z
N MET A 1 12.21 7.30 23.86
CA MET A 1 11.08 7.46 22.93
C MET A 1 9.86 6.87 23.60
N THR A 2 8.74 7.59 23.66
CA THR A 2 7.51 7.03 24.22
C THR A 2 6.80 6.15 23.18
N PRO A 3 5.87 5.27 23.59
CA PRO A 3 5.08 4.48 22.64
C PRO A 3 4.26 5.35 21.68
N ASP A 4 3.69 6.46 22.15
CA ASP A 4 2.95 7.40 21.30
C ASP A 4 3.89 8.10 20.29
N ASP A 5 5.07 8.59 20.72
CA ASP A 5 6.05 9.19 19.80
C ASP A 5 6.51 8.20 18.71
N TYR A 6 6.70 6.94 19.09
CA TYR A 6 7.11 5.88 18.16
C TYR A 6 6.03 5.63 17.11
N PHE A 7 4.78 5.52 17.56
CA PHE A 7 3.64 5.29 16.68
C PHE A 7 3.44 6.46 15.70
N GLU A 8 3.42 7.70 16.20
CA GLU A 8 3.27 8.90 15.36
C GLU A 8 4.42 9.04 14.36
N ARG A 9 5.66 8.72 14.76
CA ARG A 9 6.82 8.82 13.88
C ARG A 9 6.79 7.80 12.75
N ILE A 10 6.36 6.55 13.02
CA ILE A 10 6.18 5.55 11.97
C ILE A 10 5.06 5.98 11.01
N GLY A 11 3.93 6.46 11.53
CA GLY A 11 2.84 6.99 10.70
C GLY A 11 3.31 8.10 9.77
N SER A 12 4.03 9.09 10.30
CA SER A 12 4.56 10.21 9.52
C SER A 12 5.56 9.78 8.43
N LEU A 13 6.42 8.79 8.71
CA LEU A 13 7.34 8.25 7.71
C LEU A 13 6.59 7.58 6.55
N ILE A 14 5.52 6.83 6.85
CA ILE A 14 4.70 6.15 5.86
C ILE A 14 3.90 7.16 5.03
N GLU A 15 3.28 8.16 5.66
CA GLU A 15 2.54 9.23 4.98
C GLU A 15 3.42 10.03 4.02
N THR A 16 4.69 10.22 4.37
CA THR A 16 5.68 10.92 3.53
C THR A 16 6.39 10.03 2.52
N GLY A 17 6.00 8.74 2.41
CA GLY A 17 6.58 7.79 1.46
C GLY A 17 7.97 7.26 1.82
N ARG A 18 8.45 7.53 3.05
CA ARG A 18 9.75 7.10 3.57
C ARG A 18 9.63 5.69 4.19
N PHE A 19 9.22 4.73 3.38
CA PHE A 19 8.87 3.38 3.84
C PHE A 19 10.06 2.61 4.40
N GLU A 20 11.23 2.69 3.77
CA GLU A 20 12.46 2.02 4.26
C GLU A 20 12.86 2.52 5.65
N GLU A 21 12.72 3.83 5.90
CA GLU A 21 13.03 4.42 7.20
C GLU A 21 12.01 4.05 8.27
N ALA A 22 10.73 3.91 7.89
CA ALA A 22 9.70 3.41 8.80
C ALA A 22 10.01 1.97 9.25
N LEU A 23 10.41 1.11 8.32
CA LEU A 23 10.79 -0.28 8.61
C LEU A 23 12.07 -0.35 9.46
N ALA A 24 13.09 0.46 9.15
CA ALA A 24 14.32 0.51 9.93
C ALA A 24 14.06 0.98 11.38
N LEU A 25 13.17 1.97 11.58
CA LEU A 25 12.78 2.42 12.90
C LEU A 25 12.05 1.31 13.68
N ALA A 26 11.19 0.56 13.00
CA ALA A 26 10.46 -0.57 13.58
C ALA A 26 11.39 -1.72 13.98
N GLU A 27 12.41 -2.03 13.17
CA GLU A 27 13.41 -3.04 13.50
C GLU A 27 14.26 -2.61 14.72
N ALA A 28 14.68 -1.35 14.76
CA ALA A 28 15.55 -0.83 15.81
C ALA A 28 14.86 -0.70 17.18
N HIS A 29 13.57 -0.38 17.22
CA HIS A 29 12.88 -0.03 18.47
C HIS A 29 11.60 -0.82 18.73
N GLY A 30 11.08 -1.56 17.76
CA GLY A 30 9.78 -2.22 17.86
C GLY A 30 9.70 -3.21 19.01
N ARG A 31 10.76 -3.98 19.28
CA ARG A 31 10.76 -4.97 20.38
C ARG A 31 10.59 -4.34 21.76
N ASP A 32 11.16 -3.16 21.96
CA ASP A 32 11.15 -2.48 23.26
C ASP A 32 9.90 -1.62 23.45
N VAL A 33 9.35 -1.08 22.36
CA VAL A 33 8.25 -0.10 22.41
C VAL A 33 6.89 -0.73 22.18
N THR A 34 6.77 -1.72 21.29
CA THR A 34 5.49 -2.34 20.90
C THR A 34 4.73 -2.99 22.07
N PRO A 35 5.37 -3.66 23.05
CA PRO A 35 4.66 -4.22 24.20
C PRO A 35 3.94 -3.18 25.07
N ASN A 36 4.34 -1.91 24.96
CA ASN A 36 3.79 -0.80 25.73
C ASN A 36 2.75 0.01 24.94
N LEU A 37 2.42 -0.40 23.71
CA LEU A 37 1.37 0.23 22.91
C LEU A 37 -0.01 -0.21 23.38
N ARG A 38 -1.00 0.66 23.18
CA ARG A 38 -2.41 0.28 23.32
C ARG A 38 -2.76 -0.77 22.26
N PRO A 39 -3.70 -1.70 22.52
CA PRO A 39 -4.07 -2.73 21.56
C PRO A 39 -4.45 -2.17 20.17
N GLU A 40 -5.15 -1.04 20.15
CA GLU A 40 -5.56 -0.36 18.91
C GLU A 40 -4.35 0.14 18.12
N GLN A 41 -3.37 0.74 18.81
CA GLN A 41 -2.13 1.21 18.19
C GLN A 41 -1.28 0.04 17.68
N SER A 42 -1.23 -1.08 18.41
CA SER A 42 -0.49 -2.27 17.98
C SER A 42 -1.07 -2.86 16.69
N PHE A 43 -2.41 -2.91 16.60
CA PHE A 43 -3.10 -3.34 15.39
C PHE A 43 -2.84 -2.39 14.21
N GLU A 44 -2.99 -1.09 14.43
CA GLU A 44 -2.78 -0.08 13.39
C GLU A 44 -1.32 -0.04 12.91
N LEU A 45 -0.37 -0.13 13.84
CA LEU A 45 1.06 -0.20 13.54
C LEU A 45 1.38 -1.41 12.66
N SER A 46 0.79 -2.57 12.92
CA SER A 46 1.02 -3.77 12.11
C SER A 46 0.56 -3.56 10.66
N ASN A 47 -0.61 -2.94 10.46
CA ASN A 47 -1.12 -2.62 9.13
C ASN A 47 -0.22 -1.61 8.39
N LEU A 48 0.26 -0.60 9.12
CA LEU A 48 1.17 0.43 8.60
C LEU A 48 2.50 -0.20 8.14
N LEU A 49 3.09 -1.08 8.95
CA LEU A 49 4.33 -1.77 8.59
C LEU A 49 4.15 -2.74 7.42
N GLU A 50 3.01 -3.43 7.33
CA GLU A 50 2.70 -4.25 6.16
C GLU A 50 2.58 -3.41 4.89
N LEU A 51 1.95 -2.24 4.97
CA LEU A 51 1.87 -1.31 3.84
C LEU A 51 3.27 -0.82 3.43
N ALA A 52 4.11 -0.45 4.39
CA ALA A 52 5.48 -0.02 4.15
C ALA A 52 6.29 -1.14 3.47
N GLN A 53 6.18 -2.38 3.95
CA GLN A 53 6.88 -3.53 3.36
C GLN A 53 6.43 -3.76 1.91
N ARG A 54 5.13 -3.74 1.64
CA ARG A 54 4.61 -3.88 0.27
C ARG A 54 5.08 -2.76 -0.66
N ALA A 55 5.18 -1.53 -0.15
CA ALA A 55 5.65 -0.39 -0.91
C ALA A 55 7.14 -0.53 -1.28
N VAL A 56 7.96 -1.10 -0.40
CA VAL A 56 9.37 -1.41 -0.65
C VAL A 56 9.53 -2.60 -1.60
N ASP A 57 8.77 -3.67 -1.39
CA ASP A 57 8.88 -4.91 -2.20
C ASP A 57 8.35 -4.73 -3.63
N TYR A 58 7.32 -3.90 -3.81
CA TYR A 58 6.62 -3.72 -5.09
C TYR A 58 6.42 -2.24 -5.45
N PRO A 59 7.49 -1.46 -5.68
CA PRO A 59 7.37 -0.03 -5.98
C PRO A 59 6.59 0.24 -7.27
N GLU A 60 6.61 -0.69 -8.23
CA GLU A 60 5.88 -0.59 -9.50
C GLU A 60 4.36 -0.82 -9.36
N ALA A 61 3.92 -1.57 -8.34
CA ALA A 61 2.51 -1.81 -8.08
C ALA A 61 1.79 -0.52 -7.62
N LEU A 62 2.50 0.38 -6.93
CA LEU A 62 2.00 1.69 -6.53
C LEU A 62 1.84 2.66 -7.72
N GLN A 63 2.60 2.49 -8.80
CA GLN A 63 2.48 3.33 -10.01
C GLN A 63 1.33 2.89 -10.94
N SER A 64 0.88 1.64 -10.85
CA SER A 64 -0.17 1.09 -11.72
C SER A 64 -1.57 1.66 -11.46
N VAL A 65 -1.81 2.28 -10.29
CA VAL A 65 -3.05 3.04 -10.02
C VAL A 65 -3.02 4.47 -10.56
N SER A 66 -1.84 5.00 -10.93
CA SER A 66 -1.71 6.38 -11.43
C SER A 66 -1.71 6.49 -12.97
N SER A 67 -1.44 5.40 -13.71
CA SER A 67 -1.27 5.46 -15.17
C SER A 67 -2.29 4.65 -16.01
N GLY A 68 -3.24 3.94 -15.40
CA GLY A 68 -4.08 2.95 -16.10
C GLY A 68 -5.47 3.40 -16.59
N GLY A 69 -5.82 4.68 -16.53
CA GLY A 69 -7.19 5.17 -16.77
C GLY A 69 -7.53 5.64 -18.19
N LYS A 70 -6.78 5.29 -19.24
CA LYS A 70 -7.28 5.46 -20.62
C LYS A 70 -7.94 4.16 -21.05
N SER A 71 -9.27 4.10 -20.86
CA SER A 71 -10.15 3.15 -21.54
C SER A 71 -9.81 3.10 -23.02
N ARG A 72 -8.99 2.13 -23.43
CA ARG A 72 -8.96 1.69 -24.81
C ARG A 72 -10.28 0.98 -25.03
N ARG A 73 -11.25 1.72 -25.57
CA ARG A 73 -12.45 1.16 -26.19
C ARG A 73 -12.02 -0.06 -27.00
N PRO A 74 -12.58 -1.26 -26.79
CA PRO A 74 -12.33 -2.35 -27.71
C PRO A 74 -12.83 -1.90 -29.08
N ALA A 75 -11.91 -1.92 -30.05
CA ALA A 75 -12.23 -1.65 -31.44
C ALA A 75 -13.33 -2.62 -31.89
N SER A 76 -14.41 -2.03 -32.39
CA SER A 76 -15.50 -2.60 -33.20
C SER A 76 -15.37 -4.09 -33.58
N LEU A 77 -16.26 -4.91 -33.03
CA LEU A 77 -16.59 -6.23 -33.58
C LEU A 77 -17.19 -6.06 -34.99
N PRO A 78 -16.76 -6.82 -36.01
CA PRO A 78 -17.45 -6.85 -37.29
C PRO A 78 -18.82 -7.52 -37.13
N ALA A 79 -19.87 -6.82 -37.54
CA ALA A 79 -21.23 -7.32 -37.60
C ALA A 79 -21.31 -8.53 -38.55
N ARG A 80 -21.47 -9.74 -38.01
CA ARG A 80 -21.86 -10.90 -38.81
C ARG A 80 -23.33 -10.74 -39.19
N GLN A 81 -23.56 -10.33 -40.42
CA GLN A 81 -24.86 -10.44 -41.08
C GLN A 81 -25.22 -11.92 -41.17
N SER A 82 -26.21 -12.35 -40.40
CA SER A 82 -26.87 -13.63 -40.64
C SER A 82 -27.78 -13.46 -41.85
N ALA A 83 -27.25 -13.85 -43.02
CA ALA A 83 -28.04 -13.99 -44.23
C ALA A 83 -29.09 -15.10 -44.01
N THR A 84 -30.34 -14.71 -44.15
CA THR A 84 -31.49 -15.61 -44.37
C THR A 84 -31.23 -16.49 -45.58
N ARG A 85 -31.47 -17.80 -45.45
CA ARG A 85 -31.69 -18.64 -46.62
C ARG A 85 -32.73 -19.72 -46.32
N THR A 86 -33.88 -19.51 -46.97
CA THR A 86 -34.95 -20.42 -47.43
C THR A 86 -35.07 -21.79 -46.80
#